data_AF-A0AAU7NMV0-F1
#
_entry.id   AF-A0AAU7NMV0-F1
#
_cell.length_a   1.000
_cell.length_b   1.000
_cell.length_c   1.000
_cell.angle_alpha   90.00
_cell.angle_beta   90.00
_cell.angle_gamma   90.00
#
_symmetry.space_group_name_H-M   'P 1'
#
loop_
_entity.id
_entity.type
_entity.pdbx_description
1 polymer ?
#
loop_
_entity_poly.entity_id
_entity_poly.type
_entity_poly.pdbx_seq_one_letter_code
_entity_poly.pdbx_strand_id
1 'polypeptide(L)' 'MVNTFQANRIVKCYKSNDLSKPFVGKISDVIDNDAIVDILDYDPSDRYAAYKVNYTVRVKICDIVPLEVKRHTQ' A
#
# COMPACT_ATOMS: atom_id res chain seq x y z
N MET A 1 -7.40 -17.68 11.53
CA MET A 1 -7.41 -16.24 11.25
C MET A 1 -7.05 -16.08 9.78
N VAL A 2 -7.89 -15.42 8.99
CA VAL A 2 -7.59 -15.22 7.56
C VAL A 2 -6.40 -14.27 7.49
N ASN A 3 -5.30 -14.68 6.85
CA ASN A 3 -4.14 -13.80 6.61
C ASN A 3 -4.56 -12.70 5.62
N THR A 4 -5.19 -11.65 6.13
CA THR A 4 -5.77 -10.58 5.32
C THR A 4 -4.69 -9.77 4.60
N PHE A 5 -3.48 -9.75 5.15
CA PHE A 5 -2.33 -9.06 4.59
C PHE A 5 -1.29 -10.10 4.15
N GLN A 6 -1.18 -10.28 2.84
CA GLN A 6 -0.23 -11.18 2.19
C GLN A 6 0.41 -10.43 1.02
N ALA A 7 1.61 -10.87 0.64
CA ALA A 7 2.26 -10.42 -0.59
C ALA A 7 1.32 -10.56 -1.80
N ASN A 8 1.52 -9.70 -2.79
CA ASN A 8 0.72 -9.54 -3.99
C ASN A 8 -0.71 -9.01 -3.82
N ARG A 9 -1.12 -8.58 -2.63
CA ARG A 9 -2.46 -8.01 -2.42
C ARG A 9 -2.47 -6.50 -2.66
N ILE A 10 -3.48 -6.00 -3.39
CA ILE A 10 -3.70 -4.57 -3.57
C ILE A 10 -4.41 -4.01 -2.34
N VAL A 11 -3.89 -2.91 -1.83
CA VAL A 11 -4.34 -2.28 -0.61
C VAL A 11 -4.40 -0.77 -0.76
N LYS A 12 -5.30 -0.14 -0.01
CA LYS A 12 -5.33 1.31 0.18
C LYS A 12 -4.62 1.64 1.48
N CYS A 13 -3.61 2.50 1.40
CA CYS A 13 -2.84 2.99 2.53
C CYS A 13 -3.31 4.39 2.89
N TYR A 14 -3.72 4.61 4.14
CA TYR A 14 -4.23 5.90 4.60
C TYR A 14 -3.15 6.80 5.19
N LYS A 15 -2.11 6.19 5.75
CA LYS A 15 -0.99 6.89 6.37
C LYS A 15 0.30 6.16 6.01
N SER A 16 1.34 6.93 5.80
CA SER A 16 2.72 6.45 5.74
C SER A 16 3.63 7.56 6.28
N ASN A 17 4.87 7.21 6.58
CA ASN A 17 5.86 8.22 6.97
C ASN A 17 6.40 8.99 5.76
N ASP A 18 6.25 8.43 4.56
CA ASP A 18 6.89 8.91 3.35
C ASP A 18 5.96 9.76 2.47
N LEU A 19 4.67 9.41 2.38
CA LEU A 19 3.65 10.14 1.62
C LEU A 19 2.71 10.90 2.55
N SER A 20 2.36 12.12 2.16
CA SER A 20 1.48 12.99 2.92
C SER A 20 -0.01 12.70 2.68
N LYS A 21 -0.33 12.05 1.55
CA LYS A 21 -1.69 11.69 1.14
C LYS A 21 -1.90 10.17 1.15
N PRO A 22 -3.16 9.71 1.26
CA PRO A 22 -3.50 8.32 1.02
C PRO A 22 -3.12 7.90 -0.40
N PHE A 23 -2.70 6.65 -0.55
CA PHE A 23 -2.28 6.08 -1.83
C PHE A 23 -2.75 4.63 -1.95
N VAL A 24 -2.73 4.10 -3.17
CA VAL A 24 -2.97 2.68 -3.46
C VAL A 24 -1.63 2.02 -3.74
N GLY A 25 -1.44 0.85 -3.16
CA GLY A 25 -0.23 0.08 -3.36
C GLY A 25 -0.48 -1.41 -3.33
N LYS A 26 0.57 -2.16 -3.60
CA LYS A 26 0.60 -3.61 -3.58
C LYS A 26 1.55 -4.06 -2.50
N ILE A 27 1.11 -4.95 -1.61
CA ILE A 27 1.97 -5.53 -0.60
C ILE A 27 3.01 -6.40 -1.31
N SER A 28 4.29 -6.11 -1.06
CA SER A 28 5.43 -6.87 -1.57
C SER A 28 5.92 -7.85 -0.51
N ASP A 29 5.89 -7.43 0.75
CA ASP A 29 6.21 -8.29 1.89
C ASP A 29 5.49 -7.82 3.17
N VAL A 30 5.41 -8.70 4.18
CA VAL A 30 4.83 -8.39 5.50
C VAL A 30 5.83 -8.79 6.58
N ILE A 31 6.26 -7.82 7.39
CA ILE A 31 7.28 -8.00 8.43
C ILE A 31 6.68 -7.53 9.76
N ASP A 32 6.47 -8.48 10.68
CA ASP A 32 5.86 -8.24 11.99
C ASP A 32 4.50 -7.52 11.90
N ASN A 33 4.49 -6.21 12.18
CA ASN A 33 3.32 -5.34 12.19
C ASN A 33 3.32 -4.30 11.06
N ASP A 34 4.27 -4.41 10.13
CA ASP A 34 4.41 -3.54 8.99
C ASP A 34 4.28 -4.35 7.69
N ALA A 35 3.85 -3.68 6.64
CA ALA A 35 3.87 -4.18 5.28
C ALA A 35 4.79 -3.30 4.44
N ILE A 36 5.59 -3.94 3.59
CA ILE A 36 6.30 -3.29 2.51
C ILE A 36 5.32 -3.19 1.35
N VAL A 37 5.08 -1.98 0.87
CA VAL A 37 4.07 -1.67 -0.13
C VAL A 37 4.72 -0.93 -1.29
N ASP A 38 4.61 -1.50 -2.49
CA ASP A 38 4.92 -0.82 -3.73
C ASP A 38 3.77 0.10 -4.13
N ILE A 39 4.07 1.37 -4.37
CA ILE A 39 3.11 2.41 -4.72
C ILE A 39 2.63 2.20 -6.15
N LEU A 40 1.32 2.09 -6.35
CA LEU A 40 0.69 1.93 -7.66
C LEU A 40 0.02 3.22 -8.13
N ASP A 41 -0.65 3.94 -7.21
CA ASP A 41 -1.37 5.18 -7.50
C ASP A 41 -1.26 6.09 -6.27
N TYR A 42 -0.97 7.37 -6.49
CA TYR A 42 -0.71 8.34 -5.44
C TYR A 42 -1.04 9.76 -5.92
N ASP A 43 -1.19 10.70 -4.99
CA ASP A 43 -1.47 12.09 -5.32
C ASP A 43 -0.24 12.73 -6.00
N PRO A 44 -0.37 13.40 -7.16
CA PRO A 44 0.76 14.04 -7.86
C PRO A 44 1.59 15.01 -7.00
N SER A 45 1.00 15.59 -5.95
CA SER A 45 1.70 16.45 -5.00
C SER A 45 2.82 15.72 -4.25
N ASP A 46 2.69 14.41 -4.06
CA ASP A 46 3.68 13.54 -3.41
C ASP A 46 4.69 12.94 -4.41
N ARG A 47 4.71 13.38 -5.69
CA ARG A 47 5.59 12.82 -6.73
C ARG A 47 7.07 12.78 -6.34
N TYR A 48 7.57 13.84 -5.71
CA TYR A 48 8.96 13.89 -5.27
C TYR A 48 9.23 12.94 -4.11
N ALA A 49 8.28 12.81 -3.17
CA ALA A 49 8.39 11.90 -2.05
C ALA A 49 8.38 10.43 -2.50
N ALA A 50 7.45 10.06 -3.39
CA ALA A 50 7.37 8.73 -4.00
C ALA A 50 8.65 8.37 -4.76
N TYR A 51 9.23 9.31 -5.52
CA TYR A 51 10.51 9.10 -6.21
C TYR A 51 11.67 8.87 -5.22
N LYS A 52 11.74 9.64 -4.13
CA LYS A 52 12.82 9.54 -3.13
C LYS A 52 12.87 8.17 -2.44
N VAL A 53 11.72 7.50 -2.30
CA VAL A 53 11.60 6.16 -1.72
C VAL A 53 11.57 5.05 -2.77
N ASN A 54 11.92 5.35 -4.02
CA ASN A 54 11.87 4.41 -5.14
C ASN A 54 10.51 3.72 -5.31
N TYR A 55 9.43 4.42 -5.00
CA TYR A 55 8.05 3.90 -5.05
C TYR A 55 7.78 2.69 -4.15
N THR A 56 8.58 2.47 -3.10
CA THR A 56 8.37 1.42 -2.11
C THR A 56 8.40 2.01 -0.71
N VAL A 57 7.38 1.73 0.09
CA VAL A 57 7.21 2.32 1.43
C VAL A 57 6.85 1.28 2.47
N ARG A 58 7.22 1.56 3.72
CA ARG A 58 6.83 0.76 4.87
C ARG A 58 5.60 1.38 5.53
N VAL A 59 4.55 0.58 5.67
CA VAL A 59 3.27 1.02 6.23
C VAL A 59 2.83 0.09 7.34
N LYS A 60 2.31 0.62 8.44
CA LYS A 60 1.76 -0.20 9.52
C LYS A 60 0.50 -0.90 9.04
N ILE A 61 0.33 -2.17 9.40
CA ILE A 61 -0.85 -2.97 9.00
C ILE A 61 -2.17 -2.31 9.41
N CYS A 62 -2.21 -1.57 10.53
CA CYS A 62 -3.41 -0.84 10.98
C CYS A 62 -3.82 0.33 10.08
N ASP A 63 -2.92 0.84 9.24
CA ASP A 63 -3.16 1.95 8.32
C ASP A 63 -3.46 1.47 6.88
N ILE A 64 -3.64 0.15 6.70
CA ILE A 64 -3.84 -0.52 5.43
C ILE A 64 -5.23 -1.15 5.39
N VAL A 65 -5.95 -0.96 4.28
CA VAL A 65 -7.21 -1.66 4.00
C VAL A 65 -7.09 -2.45 2.72
N PRO A 66 -7.37 -3.78 2.72
CA PRO A 66 -7.37 -4.58 1.51
C PRO A 66 -8.47 -4.11 0.57
N LEU A 67 -8.12 -3.89 -0.70
CA LEU A 67 -9.10 -3.61 -1.74
C LEU A 67 -9.58 -4.93 -2.32
N GLU A 68 -10.86 -5.23 -2.14
CA GLU A 68 -11.50 -6.36 -2.81
C GLU A 68 -11.75 -5.98 -4.26
N VAL A 69 -10.84 -6.41 -5.15
CA VAL A 69 -11.09 -6.32 -6.59
C VAL A 69 -12.14 -7.37 -6.94
N LYS A 70 -13.41 -6.99 -6.88
CA LYS A 70 -14.50 -7.83 -7.40
C LYS A 70 -14.31 -7.94 -8.91
N ARG A 71 -13.82 -9.08 -9.38
CA ARG A 71 -13.87 -9.42 -10.80
C ARG A 71 -15.35 -9.51 -11.19
N HIS A 72 -15.84 -8.52 -11.92
CA HIS A 72 -17.06 -8.68 -12.69
C HIS A 72 -16.79 -9.75 -13.74
N THR A 73 -17.27 -10.97 -13.48
CA THR A 73 -17.40 -11.99 -14.52
C THR A 73 -18.55 -11.50 -15.41
N GLN A 74 -18.24 -11.19 -16.67
CA GLN A 74 -19.23 -10.92 -17.70
C GLN A 74 -20.09 -12.16 -17.97
#